data_AF-A0A382PFR0-F1
#
_entry.id   AF-A0A382PFR0-F1
#
_cell.length_a   1.000
_cell.length_b   1.000
_cell.length_c   1.000
_cell.angle_alpha   90.00
_cell.angle_beta   90.00
_cell.angle_gamma   90.00
#
_symmetry.space_group_name_H-M   'P 1'
#
loop_
_entity.id
_entity.type
_entity.pdbx_description
1 polymer ?
#
loop_
_entity_poly.entity_id
_entity_poly.type
_entity_poly.pdbx_seq_one_letter_code
_entity_poly.pdbx_strand_id
1 'polypeptide(L)'
;WAHTEVEKFSPTLLLTGLDGLRQEHLPASLSDAVQLYFEGDFIDPRIHARNTLEALEKALDNIEQTPLSTGLAEFLKATFAERTFTEGSKNDAADLETARQFMAQLNEWETALGEEARPHATEALTILLEEIAHEAVFPERPTNALDIQGWLELGWEDAPHLIITGANEGNMPESVHGDRFLPETLCERLGLRTNDDRFARDAWLLELLLQTRANGGRVDILLGRQRANGDPLKPSRLLFRCQEKELPARVQHLFAELPLDEQPPAWSVAWPLQIGNVAPVEKIGVTSIANYLACPYRFYLRHVLRMETLDLEQRELDARGFGSLVHDVLDAFGKDKKASKMKDP
;
A
#
# COMPACT_ATOMS: atom_id res chain seq x y z
N TRP A 1 -4.68 22.54 0.09
CA TRP A 1 -5.06 22.74 1.50
C TRP A 1 -3.96 23.36 2.35
N ALA A 2 -2.88 22.67 2.74
CA ALA A 2 -1.89 23.28 3.65
C ALA A 2 -1.27 24.61 3.12
N HIS A 3 -1.14 24.75 1.80
CA HIS A 3 -0.75 26.00 1.13
C HIS A 3 -1.68 27.19 1.40
N THR A 4 -2.98 26.95 1.63
CA THR A 4 -3.98 27.98 1.91
C THR A 4 -4.07 28.31 3.41
N GLU A 5 -3.72 27.36 4.27
CA GLU A 5 -3.82 27.51 5.74
C GLU A 5 -2.54 28.02 6.41
N VAL A 6 -1.38 27.74 5.81
CA VAL A 6 -0.07 28.05 6.41
C VAL A 6 0.65 29.13 5.61
N GLU A 7 0.99 30.23 6.26
CA GLU A 7 1.74 31.32 5.63
C GLU A 7 3.11 30.82 5.11
N LYS A 8 3.41 31.11 3.83
CA LYS A 8 4.67 30.70 3.16
C LYS A 8 4.91 29.18 3.23
N PHE A 9 3.86 28.39 3.01
CA PHE A 9 3.95 26.94 2.96
C PHE A 9 5.07 26.44 2.04
N SER A 10 5.89 25.50 2.54
CA SER A 10 6.94 24.83 1.79
C SER A 10 6.90 23.33 2.05
N PRO A 11 6.64 22.50 1.02
CA PRO A 11 6.65 21.03 1.17
C PRO A 11 7.98 20.51 1.72
N THR A 12 9.09 21.10 1.29
CA THR A 12 10.43 20.71 1.74
C THR A 12 10.65 21.02 3.22
N LEU A 13 10.22 22.20 3.69
CA LEU A 13 10.33 22.55 5.11
C LEU A 13 9.39 21.69 5.96
N LEU A 14 8.19 21.39 5.47
CA LEU A 14 7.25 20.48 6.14
C LEU A 14 7.87 19.10 6.33
N LEU A 15 8.34 18.46 5.26
CA LEU A 15 8.92 17.12 5.33
C LEU A 15 10.16 17.08 6.24
N THR A 16 11.07 18.04 6.06
CA THR A 16 12.27 18.15 6.92
C THR A 16 11.90 18.36 8.39
N GLY A 17 10.84 19.14 8.66
CA GLY A 17 10.34 19.38 10.00
C GLY A 17 9.70 18.14 10.61
N LEU A 18 8.87 17.41 9.85
CA LEU A 18 8.24 16.15 10.30
C LEU A 18 9.29 15.08 10.61
N ASP A 19 10.33 14.96 9.78
CA ASP A 19 11.46 14.07 10.03
C ASP A 19 12.16 14.44 11.34
N GLY A 20 12.42 15.74 11.55
CA GLY A 20 13.01 16.24 12.79
C GLY A 20 12.14 16.00 14.03
N LEU A 21 10.82 16.17 13.92
CA LEU A 21 9.87 15.87 14.98
C LEU A 21 9.89 14.39 15.34
N ARG A 22 9.90 13.52 14.32
CA ARG A 22 9.90 12.08 14.50
C ARG A 22 11.20 11.60 15.13
N GLN A 23 12.34 12.13 14.69
CA GLN A 23 13.65 11.70 15.15
C GLN A 23 13.98 12.17 16.56
N GLU A 24 13.62 13.41 16.92
CA GLU A 24 14.11 14.03 18.16
C GLU A 24 13.05 14.09 19.28
N HIS A 25 11.76 14.11 18.92
CA HIS A 25 10.69 14.34 19.90
C HIS A 25 9.70 13.17 20.03
N LEU A 26 9.64 12.26 19.04
CA LEU A 26 8.81 11.05 19.04
C LEU A 26 7.37 11.29 19.57
N PRO A 27 6.61 12.25 19.02
CA PRO A 27 5.26 12.53 19.51
C PRO A 27 4.37 11.29 19.34
N ALA A 28 3.61 10.96 20.39
CA ALA A 28 2.70 9.81 20.40
C ALA A 28 1.37 10.12 19.71
N SER A 29 0.95 11.38 19.71
CA SER A 29 -0.27 11.87 19.08
C SER A 29 -0.06 13.19 18.32
N LEU A 30 -1.04 13.57 17.50
CA LEU A 30 -1.06 14.87 16.82
C LEU A 30 -1.05 16.02 17.84
N SER A 31 -1.87 15.92 18.89
CA SER A 31 -1.95 16.93 19.94
C SER A 31 -0.64 17.08 20.70
N ASP A 32 0.09 15.99 20.95
CA ASP A 32 1.43 16.07 21.52
C ASP A 32 2.39 16.81 20.59
N ALA A 33 2.34 16.52 19.29
CA ALA A 33 3.21 17.14 18.29
C ALA A 33 2.98 18.65 18.18
N VAL A 34 1.72 19.09 18.30
CA VAL A 34 1.32 20.50 18.29
C VAL A 34 1.82 21.25 19.53
N GLN A 35 1.92 20.59 20.68
CA GLN A 35 2.36 21.22 21.92
C GLN A 35 3.89 21.27 22.08
N LEU A 36 4.64 20.74 21.12
CA LEU A 36 6.10 20.71 21.19
C LEU A 36 6.71 22.12 21.13
N TYR A 37 7.66 22.33 22.04
CA TYR A 37 8.50 23.51 22.10
C TYR A 37 9.91 23.18 21.59
N PHE A 38 10.47 24.08 20.78
CA PHE A 38 11.79 23.89 20.17
C PHE A 38 12.75 24.97 20.67
N GLU A 39 13.93 24.56 21.10
CA GLU A 39 15.07 25.42 21.46
C GLU A 39 16.30 25.01 20.63
N GLY A 40 17.18 25.96 20.31
CA GLY A 40 18.46 25.69 19.64
C GLY A 40 18.52 26.16 18.18
N ASP A 41 19.48 25.60 17.44
CA ASP A 41 19.72 25.92 16.02
C ASP A 41 18.81 25.08 15.10
N PHE A 42 18.48 25.60 13.92
CA PHE A 42 17.65 24.91 12.89
C PHE A 42 16.22 24.53 13.33
N ILE A 43 15.55 25.39 14.11
CA ILE A 43 14.16 25.18 14.55
C ILE A 43 13.12 25.50 13.46
N ASP A 44 13.48 26.28 12.44
CA ASP A 44 12.51 26.78 11.45
C ASP A 44 11.69 25.68 10.75
N PRO A 45 12.28 24.56 10.28
CA PRO A 45 11.49 23.48 9.67
C PRO A 45 10.53 22.82 10.67
N ARG A 46 10.93 22.65 11.94
CA ARG A 46 10.08 22.02 12.97
C ARG A 46 8.92 22.92 13.37
N ILE A 47 9.16 24.22 13.47
CA ILE A 47 8.09 25.21 13.66
C ILE A 47 7.13 25.17 12.47
N HIS A 48 7.66 25.10 11.24
CA HIS A 48 6.83 25.00 10.04
C HIS A 48 5.95 23.75 10.04
N ALA A 49 6.53 22.59 10.41
CA ALA A 49 5.78 21.35 10.56
C ALA A 49 4.72 21.45 11.67
N ARG A 50 5.08 21.95 12.86
CA ARG A 50 4.12 22.14 13.97
C ARG A 50 2.95 23.04 13.57
N ASN A 51 3.21 24.17 12.91
CA ASN A 51 2.14 25.07 12.45
C ASN A 51 1.22 24.38 11.42
N THR A 52 1.77 23.50 10.57
CA THR A 52 0.98 22.70 9.63
C THR A 52 0.15 21.63 10.36
N LEU A 53 0.71 21.00 11.39
CA LEU A 53 0.01 20.04 12.24
C LEU A 53 -1.10 20.71 13.07
N GLU A 54 -0.89 21.94 13.54
CA GLU A 54 -1.92 22.76 14.19
C GLU A 54 -3.09 23.05 13.26
N ALA A 55 -2.82 23.37 11.99
CA ALA A 55 -3.88 23.54 11.00
C ALA A 55 -4.62 22.21 10.76
N LEU A 56 -3.91 21.08 10.79
CA LEU A 56 -4.50 19.77 10.56
C LEU A 56 -5.39 19.35 11.73
N GLU A 57 -4.95 19.60 12.97
CA GLU A 57 -5.75 19.37 14.18
C GLU A 57 -7.07 20.15 14.11
N LYS A 58 -7.04 21.43 13.74
CA LYS A 58 -8.25 22.24 13.55
C LYS A 58 -9.17 21.70 12.45
N ALA A 59 -8.61 21.17 11.36
CA ALA A 59 -9.41 20.58 10.29
C ALA A 59 -10.09 19.27 10.75
N LEU A 60 -9.38 18.44 11.51
CA LEU A 60 -9.92 17.22 12.09
C LEU A 60 -11.00 17.52 13.14
N ASP A 61 -10.78 18.50 14.01
CA ASP A 61 -11.78 18.97 14.99
C ASP A 61 -13.09 19.41 14.31
N ASN A 62 -12.99 20.10 13.16
CA ASN A 62 -14.17 20.49 12.40
C ASN A 62 -14.93 19.29 11.80
N ILE A 63 -14.19 18.26 11.34
CA ILE A 63 -14.77 17.02 10.83
C ILE A 63 -15.47 16.24 11.96
N GLU A 64 -14.91 16.23 13.16
CA GLU A 64 -15.54 15.58 14.33
C GLU A 64 -16.81 16.30 14.81
N GLN A 65 -16.87 17.63 14.69
CA GLN A 65 -18.01 18.43 15.14
C GLN A 65 -19.17 18.49 14.13
N THR A 66 -18.97 18.02 12.91
CA THR A 66 -19.96 18.03 11.82
C THR A 66 -20.30 16.60 11.38
N PRO A 67 -21.42 16.37 10.66
CA PRO A 67 -21.60 15.10 9.96
C PRO A 67 -20.39 14.80 9.07
N LEU A 68 -19.90 13.56 9.08
CA LEU A 68 -18.67 13.17 8.36
C LEU A 68 -18.75 13.58 6.89
N SER A 69 -19.90 13.38 6.25
CA SER A 69 -20.14 13.81 4.86
C SER A 69 -19.89 15.30 4.64
N THR A 70 -20.40 16.16 5.52
CA THR A 70 -20.26 17.60 5.44
C THR A 70 -18.81 18.02 5.70
N GLY A 71 -18.24 17.60 6.83
CA GLY A 71 -16.88 17.98 7.22
C GLY A 71 -15.83 17.51 6.20
N LEU A 72 -15.95 16.27 5.73
CA LEU A 72 -15.03 15.72 4.73
C LEU A 72 -15.21 16.37 3.36
N ALA A 73 -16.45 16.63 2.93
CA ALA A 73 -16.70 17.34 1.68
C ALA A 73 -16.18 18.78 1.72
N GLU A 74 -16.31 19.49 2.85
CA GLU A 74 -15.72 20.81 3.04
C GLU A 74 -14.19 20.77 3.01
N PHE A 75 -13.59 19.81 3.70
CA PHE A 75 -12.14 19.60 3.67
C PHE A 75 -11.61 19.32 2.26
N LEU A 76 -12.29 18.45 1.50
CA LEU A 76 -11.91 18.14 0.11
C LEU A 76 -12.11 19.35 -0.81
N LYS A 77 -13.20 20.12 -0.65
CA LYS A 77 -13.41 21.38 -1.38
C LYS A 77 -12.28 22.37 -1.11
N ALA A 78 -11.86 22.54 0.14
CA ALA A 78 -10.72 23.38 0.49
C ALA A 78 -9.40 22.83 -0.08
N THR A 79 -9.25 21.51 -0.12
CA THR A 79 -8.05 20.84 -0.65
C THR A 79 -7.86 21.06 -2.14
N PHE A 80 -8.95 20.93 -2.90
CA PHE A 80 -8.93 21.05 -4.35
C PHE A 80 -9.36 22.42 -4.87
N ALA A 81 -9.49 23.43 -4.01
CA ALA A 81 -9.97 24.77 -4.37
C ALA A 81 -9.16 25.44 -5.50
N GLU A 82 -7.85 25.18 -5.56
CA GLU A 82 -6.96 25.75 -6.59
C GLU A 82 -7.02 25.00 -7.94
N ARG A 83 -7.69 23.84 -8.00
CA ARG A 83 -7.81 23.01 -9.21
C ARG A 83 -9.20 23.12 -9.81
N THR A 84 -9.28 23.52 -11.08
CA THR A 84 -10.52 23.49 -11.86
C THR A 84 -10.63 22.18 -12.61
N PHE A 85 -11.67 21.39 -12.33
CA PHE A 85 -11.97 20.16 -13.06
C PHE A 85 -12.92 20.46 -14.23
N THR A 86 -12.60 19.96 -15.42
CA THR A 86 -13.41 20.20 -16.61
C THR A 86 -14.09 18.91 -17.07
N GLU A 87 -15.42 18.89 -17.12
CA GLU A 87 -16.18 17.76 -17.69
C GLU A 87 -15.78 17.53 -19.15
N GLY A 88 -15.55 16.26 -19.51
CA GLY A 88 -15.10 15.86 -20.86
C GLY A 88 -13.60 16.01 -21.13
N SER A 89 -12.81 16.53 -20.17
CA SER A 89 -11.35 16.49 -20.25
C SER A 89 -10.84 15.08 -19.92
N LYS A 90 -10.02 14.49 -20.80
CA LYS A 90 -9.41 13.17 -20.56
C LYS A 90 -8.55 13.12 -19.29
N ASN A 91 -7.92 14.24 -18.93
CA ASN A 91 -7.07 14.31 -17.74
C ASN A 91 -7.87 14.40 -16.43
N ASP A 92 -9.10 14.92 -16.48
CA ASP A 92 -9.95 15.09 -15.30
C ASP A 92 -11.02 14.01 -15.19
N ALA A 93 -11.24 13.20 -16.23
CA ALA A 93 -12.30 12.20 -16.27
C ALA A 93 -12.22 11.19 -15.11
N ALA A 94 -11.02 10.67 -14.81
CA ALA A 94 -10.82 9.72 -13.71
C ALA A 94 -11.05 10.38 -12.33
N ASP A 95 -10.58 11.61 -12.15
CA ASP A 95 -10.75 12.34 -10.89
C ASP A 95 -12.24 12.70 -10.65
N LEU A 96 -12.95 13.12 -11.70
CA LEU A 96 -14.38 13.41 -11.65
C LEU A 96 -15.22 12.16 -11.38
N GLU A 97 -14.85 11.03 -11.97
CA GLU A 97 -15.48 9.73 -11.70
C GLU A 97 -15.29 9.32 -10.24
N THR A 98 -14.04 9.38 -9.77
CA THR A 98 -13.69 9.07 -8.37
C THR A 98 -14.46 9.96 -7.41
N ALA A 99 -14.50 11.28 -7.66
CA ALA A 99 -15.24 12.22 -6.82
C ALA A 99 -16.75 11.91 -6.78
N ARG A 100 -17.33 11.49 -7.91
CA ARG A 100 -18.76 11.15 -7.97
C ARG A 100 -19.07 9.88 -7.20
N GLN A 101 -18.27 8.83 -7.36
CA GLN A 101 -18.40 7.58 -6.61
C GLN A 101 -18.24 7.82 -5.10
N PHE A 102 -17.20 8.58 -4.73
CA PHE A 102 -16.93 8.97 -3.35
C PHE A 102 -18.12 9.72 -2.72
N MET A 103 -18.65 10.73 -3.41
CA MET A 103 -19.80 11.50 -2.91
C MET A 103 -21.09 10.65 -2.86
N ALA A 104 -21.27 9.70 -3.77
CA ALA A 104 -22.41 8.78 -3.74
C ALA A 104 -22.35 7.87 -2.51
N GLN A 105 -21.19 7.25 -2.23
CA GLN A 105 -21.02 6.40 -1.05
C GLN A 105 -21.14 7.18 0.27
N LEU A 106 -20.59 8.40 0.33
CA LEU A 106 -20.79 9.28 1.50
C LEU A 106 -22.27 9.55 1.77
N ASN A 107 -23.07 9.72 0.72
CA ASN A 107 -24.50 10.01 0.86
C ASN A 107 -25.30 8.76 1.25
N GLU A 108 -24.92 7.58 0.73
CA GLU A 108 -25.48 6.29 1.12
C GLU A 108 -25.18 5.99 2.60
N TRP A 109 -23.94 6.23 3.03
CA TRP A 109 -23.51 6.09 4.42
C TRP A 109 -24.35 6.93 5.39
N GLU A 110 -24.54 8.22 5.10
CA GLU A 110 -25.39 9.10 5.93
C GLU A 110 -26.85 8.64 5.94
N THR A 111 -27.34 8.13 4.80
CA THR A 111 -28.70 7.57 4.71
C THR A 111 -28.85 6.31 5.56
N ALA A 112 -27.84 5.44 5.59
CA ALA A 112 -27.86 4.18 6.34
C ALA A 112 -27.74 4.40 7.86
N LEU A 113 -26.92 5.37 8.31
CA LEU A 113 -26.76 5.68 9.74
C LEU A 113 -27.96 6.42 10.34
N GLY A 114 -28.68 7.22 9.55
CA GLY A 114 -29.84 7.98 10.02
C GLY A 114 -29.51 8.95 11.17
N GLU A 115 -30.46 9.10 12.11
CA GLU A 115 -30.31 9.94 13.33
C GLU A 115 -29.80 9.16 14.55
N GLU A 116 -29.43 7.89 14.41
CA GLU A 116 -28.96 7.07 15.53
C GLU A 116 -27.53 7.45 15.98
N ALA A 117 -27.06 6.79 17.05
CA ALA A 117 -25.74 7.00 17.62
C ALA A 117 -24.65 6.82 16.55
N ARG A 118 -24.01 7.93 16.18
CA ARG A 118 -22.96 7.95 15.16
C ARG A 118 -21.69 7.32 15.73
N PRO A 119 -21.00 6.45 14.98
CA PRO A 119 -19.66 6.00 15.35
C PRO A 119 -18.69 7.19 15.42
N HIS A 120 -17.58 7.01 16.13
CA HIS A 120 -16.52 8.03 16.13
C HIS A 120 -16.05 8.32 14.70
N ALA A 121 -15.71 9.57 14.40
CA ALA A 121 -15.32 10.00 13.05
C ALA A 121 -14.21 9.13 12.45
N THR A 122 -13.25 8.68 13.27
CA THR A 122 -12.16 7.78 12.88
C THR A 122 -12.67 6.41 12.41
N GLU A 123 -13.61 5.81 13.14
CA GLU A 123 -14.19 4.50 12.79
C GLU A 123 -15.03 4.64 11.51
N ALA A 124 -15.84 5.69 11.44
CA ALA A 124 -16.66 6.00 10.27
C ALA A 124 -15.79 6.21 9.01
N LEU A 125 -14.71 6.98 9.13
CA LEU A 125 -13.77 7.21 8.04
C LEU A 125 -13.04 5.93 7.64
N THR A 126 -12.69 5.07 8.60
CA THR A 126 -12.02 3.80 8.31
C THR A 126 -12.93 2.89 7.48
N ILE A 127 -14.18 2.71 7.90
CA ILE A 127 -15.15 1.89 7.16
C ILE A 127 -15.42 2.48 5.77
N LEU A 128 -15.58 3.79 5.68
CA LEU A 128 -15.78 4.47 4.39
C LEU A 128 -14.58 4.25 3.45
N LEU A 129 -13.34 4.41 3.94
CA LEU A 129 -12.14 4.19 3.14
C LEU A 129 -11.99 2.71 2.72
N GLU A 130 -12.36 1.78 3.59
CA GLU A 130 -12.41 0.35 3.24
C GLU A 130 -13.43 0.10 2.12
N GLU A 131 -14.64 0.65 2.21
CA GLU A 131 -15.67 0.46 1.18
C GLU A 131 -15.24 1.06 -0.17
N ILE A 132 -14.73 2.29 -0.17
CA ILE A 132 -14.23 2.94 -1.39
C ILE A 132 -13.05 2.17 -1.98
N ALA A 133 -12.19 1.56 -1.17
CA ALA A 133 -11.06 0.78 -1.65
C ALA A 133 -11.48 -0.46 -2.47
N HIS A 134 -12.73 -0.92 -2.35
CA HIS A 134 -13.28 -2.00 -3.17
C HIS A 134 -13.85 -1.52 -4.50
N GLU A 135 -14.03 -0.21 -4.69
CA GLU A 135 -14.51 0.36 -5.94
C GLU A 135 -13.38 0.50 -6.96
N ALA A 136 -13.69 0.17 -8.20
CA ALA A 136 -12.76 0.30 -9.31
C ALA A 136 -13.21 1.42 -10.25
N VAL A 137 -12.36 2.44 -10.40
CA VAL A 137 -12.55 3.47 -11.42
C VAL A 137 -11.89 2.99 -12.71
N PHE A 138 -12.72 2.63 -13.69
CA PHE A 138 -12.23 2.19 -14.98
C PHE A 138 -12.04 3.38 -15.92
N PRO A 139 -10.83 3.58 -16.48
CA PRO A 139 -10.63 4.58 -17.52
C PRO A 139 -11.40 4.21 -18.79
N GLU A 140 -11.57 5.19 -19.69
CA GLU A 140 -12.12 4.91 -21.03
C GLU A 140 -11.32 3.79 -21.72
N ARG A 141 -12.05 2.82 -22.27
CA ARG A 141 -11.46 1.67 -22.96
C ARG A 141 -10.66 2.15 -24.19
N PRO A 142 -9.35 1.87 -24.27
CA PRO A 142 -8.58 2.18 -25.47
C PRO A 142 -8.99 1.28 -26.64
N THR A 143 -8.82 1.77 -27.86
CA THR A 143 -9.26 1.07 -29.09
C THR A 143 -8.55 -0.26 -29.35
N ASN A 144 -7.35 -0.45 -28.78
CA ASN A 144 -6.54 -1.66 -28.88
C ASN A 144 -6.49 -2.47 -27.57
N ALA A 145 -7.45 -2.26 -26.66
CA ALA A 145 -7.56 -3.04 -25.43
C ALA A 145 -7.83 -4.53 -25.75
N LEU A 146 -7.11 -5.42 -25.07
CA LEU A 146 -7.47 -6.83 -25.02
C LEU A 146 -8.58 -7.03 -23.99
N ASP A 147 -9.60 -7.80 -24.36
CA ASP A 147 -10.68 -8.15 -23.44
C ASP A 147 -10.19 -9.16 -22.41
N ILE A 148 -10.28 -8.78 -21.14
CA ILE A 148 -10.05 -9.67 -20.01
C ILE A 148 -11.41 -9.97 -19.40
N GLN A 149 -11.87 -11.20 -19.58
CA GLN A 149 -13.16 -11.66 -19.09
C GLN A 149 -12.98 -12.73 -18.02
N GLY A 150 -13.96 -12.85 -17.14
CA GLY A 150 -14.00 -13.95 -16.19
C GLY A 150 -14.28 -15.28 -16.88
N TRP A 151 -14.04 -16.37 -16.14
CA TRP A 151 -14.17 -17.73 -16.67
C TRP A 151 -15.58 -18.06 -17.17
N LEU A 152 -16.62 -17.56 -16.49
CA LEU A 152 -18.00 -17.90 -16.79
C LEU A 152 -18.55 -17.13 -18.00
N GLU A 153 -17.98 -15.96 -18.24
CA GLU A 153 -18.31 -15.04 -19.32
C GLU A 153 -17.80 -15.53 -20.68
N LEU A 154 -16.77 -16.38 -20.70
CA LEU A 154 -16.18 -16.90 -21.94
C LEU A 154 -17.16 -17.69 -22.82
N GLY A 155 -18.26 -18.20 -22.25
CA GLY A 155 -19.31 -18.91 -23.00
C GLY A 155 -19.98 -18.04 -24.07
N TRP A 156 -19.90 -16.72 -23.95
CA TRP A 156 -20.44 -15.74 -24.90
C TRP A 156 -19.38 -15.07 -25.77
N GLU A 157 -18.10 -15.38 -25.57
CA GLU A 157 -17.00 -14.78 -26.31
C GLU A 157 -16.83 -15.44 -27.68
N ASP A 158 -16.80 -14.64 -28.75
CA ASP A 158 -16.67 -15.09 -30.14
C ASP A 158 -15.27 -14.89 -30.74
N ALA A 159 -14.33 -14.32 -29.98
CA ALA A 159 -12.95 -14.11 -30.39
C ALA A 159 -12.32 -15.41 -30.92
N PRO A 160 -11.70 -15.41 -32.11
CA PRO A 160 -11.16 -16.62 -32.72
C PRO A 160 -10.02 -17.23 -31.92
N HIS A 161 -9.32 -16.45 -31.10
CA HIS A 161 -8.21 -16.90 -30.25
C HIS A 161 -8.48 -16.53 -28.79
N LEU A 162 -8.55 -17.53 -27.93
CA LEU A 162 -8.63 -17.37 -26.48
C LEU A 162 -7.32 -17.77 -25.80
N ILE A 163 -6.94 -17.02 -24.77
CA ILE A 163 -5.87 -17.35 -23.85
C ILE A 163 -6.49 -17.49 -22.46
N ILE A 164 -6.63 -18.72 -21.99
CA ILE A 164 -7.14 -19.03 -20.66
C ILE A 164 -5.95 -19.10 -19.71
N THR A 165 -5.95 -18.29 -18.66
CA THR A 165 -4.88 -18.27 -17.65
C THR A 165 -5.36 -18.81 -16.31
N GLY A 166 -4.43 -19.25 -15.46
CA GLY A 166 -4.77 -19.75 -14.13
C GLY A 166 -5.50 -21.10 -14.13
N ALA A 167 -5.28 -21.93 -15.15
CA ALA A 167 -5.86 -23.28 -15.27
C ALA A 167 -5.20 -24.28 -14.30
N ASN A 168 -5.30 -23.97 -13.01
CA ASN A 168 -4.71 -24.68 -11.89
C ASN A 168 -5.79 -25.31 -11.01
N GLU A 169 -5.45 -26.37 -10.31
CA GLU A 169 -6.35 -27.03 -9.35
C GLU A 169 -6.76 -26.06 -8.24
N GLY A 170 -8.06 -26.04 -7.91
CA GLY A 170 -8.66 -25.12 -6.93
C GLY A 170 -9.06 -23.75 -7.49
N ASN A 171 -8.49 -23.34 -8.64
CA ASN A 171 -8.88 -22.12 -9.36
C ASN A 171 -9.87 -22.44 -10.50
N MET A 172 -9.59 -23.50 -11.26
CA MET A 172 -10.40 -23.95 -12.38
C MET A 172 -10.48 -25.49 -12.33
N PRO A 173 -11.59 -26.09 -11.88
CA PRO A 173 -12.74 -25.43 -11.29
C PRO A 173 -12.40 -24.85 -9.92
N GLU A 174 -13.12 -23.79 -9.56
CA GLU A 174 -13.10 -23.27 -8.20
C GLU A 174 -13.59 -24.36 -7.23
N SER A 175 -12.84 -24.58 -6.15
CA SER A 175 -13.22 -25.54 -5.10
C SER A 175 -13.43 -24.81 -3.79
N VAL A 176 -14.67 -24.78 -3.31
CA VAL A 176 -15.01 -24.14 -2.03
C VAL A 176 -14.83 -25.16 -0.91
N HIS A 177 -13.96 -24.86 0.05
CA HIS A 177 -13.68 -25.73 1.18
C HIS A 177 -13.86 -24.96 2.50
N GLY A 178 -14.52 -25.58 3.47
CA GLY A 178 -14.57 -25.05 4.84
C GLY A 178 -15.37 -23.75 5.01
N ASP A 179 -16.38 -23.52 4.18
CA ASP A 179 -17.34 -22.43 4.41
C ASP A 179 -17.97 -22.58 5.81
N ARG A 180 -17.89 -21.52 6.62
CA ARG A 180 -18.31 -21.53 8.03
C ARG A 180 -19.84 -21.57 8.18
N PHE A 181 -20.57 -21.08 7.19
CA PHE A 181 -22.03 -20.96 7.24
C PHE A 181 -22.73 -21.96 6.32
N LEU A 182 -22.13 -22.28 5.16
CA LEU A 182 -22.67 -23.19 4.14
C LEU A 182 -21.66 -24.30 3.76
N PRO A 183 -21.40 -25.27 4.66
CA PRO A 183 -20.59 -26.44 4.31
C PRO A 183 -21.19 -27.23 3.15
N GLU A 184 -20.34 -27.91 2.37
CA GLU A 184 -20.73 -28.71 1.19
C GLU A 184 -21.90 -29.67 1.46
N THR A 185 -21.84 -30.40 2.57
CA THR A 185 -22.87 -31.38 2.96
C THR A 185 -24.22 -30.73 3.26
N LEU A 186 -24.22 -29.45 3.67
CA LEU A 186 -25.45 -28.67 3.84
C LEU A 186 -25.99 -28.23 2.47
N CYS A 187 -25.11 -27.79 1.56
CA CYS A 187 -25.51 -27.45 0.19
C CYS A 187 -26.17 -28.64 -0.51
N GLU A 188 -25.57 -29.83 -0.44
CA GLU A 188 -26.14 -31.07 -0.99
C GLU A 188 -27.55 -31.34 -0.44
N ARG A 189 -27.72 -31.26 0.89
CA ARG A 189 -29.00 -31.51 1.55
C ARG A 189 -30.08 -30.47 1.21
N LEU A 190 -29.68 -29.24 0.95
CA LEU A 190 -30.57 -28.14 0.56
C LEU A 190 -30.83 -28.10 -0.95
N GLY A 191 -30.19 -28.97 -1.75
CA GLY A 191 -30.26 -28.91 -3.21
C GLY A 191 -29.63 -27.64 -3.78
N LEU A 192 -28.71 -27.01 -3.03
CA LEU A 192 -27.91 -25.89 -3.49
C LEU A 192 -26.72 -26.41 -4.30
N ARG A 193 -26.09 -25.50 -5.02
CA ARG A 193 -24.97 -25.80 -5.89
C ARG A 193 -23.78 -26.36 -5.12
N THR A 194 -23.29 -27.50 -5.58
CA THR A 194 -22.14 -28.23 -5.03
C THR A 194 -20.86 -27.98 -5.83
N ASN A 195 -19.72 -28.42 -5.30
CA ASN A 195 -18.45 -28.50 -6.00
C ASN A 195 -18.51 -29.45 -7.21
N ASP A 196 -19.32 -30.52 -7.14
CA ASP A 196 -19.55 -31.42 -8.28
C ASP A 196 -20.33 -30.70 -9.40
N ASP A 197 -21.32 -29.88 -9.07
CA ASP A 197 -22.03 -29.04 -10.04
C ASP A 197 -21.11 -27.97 -10.67
N ARG A 198 -20.18 -27.40 -9.88
CA ARG A 198 -19.15 -26.48 -10.40
C ARG A 198 -18.23 -27.19 -11.37
N PHE A 199 -17.73 -28.37 -11.00
CA PHE A 199 -16.90 -29.19 -11.87
C PHE A 199 -17.63 -29.56 -13.18
N ALA A 200 -18.90 -29.97 -13.10
CA ALA A 200 -19.70 -30.33 -14.28
C ALA A 200 -19.89 -29.12 -15.22
N ARG A 201 -20.24 -27.95 -14.67
CA ARG A 201 -20.33 -26.68 -15.44
C ARG A 201 -19.00 -26.37 -16.13
N ASP A 202 -17.91 -26.37 -15.37
CA ASP A 202 -16.61 -25.92 -15.90
C ASP A 202 -16.06 -26.88 -16.95
N ALA A 203 -16.33 -28.17 -16.81
CA ALA A 203 -16.00 -29.13 -17.84
C ALA A 203 -16.82 -28.94 -19.13
N TRP A 204 -18.12 -28.67 -18.99
CA TRP A 204 -18.97 -28.34 -20.13
C TRP A 204 -18.50 -27.06 -20.83
N LEU A 205 -18.17 -26.02 -20.05
CA LEU A 205 -17.70 -24.75 -20.58
C LEU A 205 -16.37 -24.91 -21.31
N LEU A 206 -15.41 -25.63 -20.75
CA LEU A 206 -14.14 -25.92 -21.42
C LEU A 206 -14.37 -26.64 -22.75
N GLU A 207 -15.24 -27.65 -22.79
CA GLU A 207 -15.58 -28.36 -24.02
C GLU A 207 -16.23 -27.44 -25.05
N LEU A 208 -17.16 -26.56 -24.62
CA LEU A 208 -17.78 -25.56 -25.49
C LEU A 208 -16.72 -24.65 -26.13
N LEU A 209 -15.79 -24.13 -25.35
CA LEU A 209 -14.73 -23.24 -25.84
C LEU A 209 -13.82 -23.94 -26.85
N LEU A 210 -13.48 -25.21 -26.62
CA LEU A 210 -12.66 -26.01 -27.53
C LEU A 210 -13.40 -26.33 -28.83
N GLN A 211 -14.66 -26.76 -28.74
CA GLN A 211 -15.44 -27.19 -29.91
C GLN A 211 -15.84 -26.03 -30.81
N THR A 212 -16.22 -24.88 -30.24
CA THR A 212 -16.56 -23.67 -31.02
C THR A 212 -15.39 -23.13 -31.85
N ARG A 213 -14.15 -23.45 -31.43
CA ARG A 213 -12.92 -22.99 -32.09
C ARG A 213 -12.18 -24.08 -32.86
N ALA A 214 -12.75 -25.29 -32.96
CA ALA A 214 -12.12 -26.41 -33.67
C ALA A 214 -11.91 -26.13 -35.16
N ASN A 215 -12.75 -25.32 -35.79
CA ASN A 215 -12.74 -25.02 -37.23
C ASN A 215 -12.23 -23.61 -37.53
N GLY A 216 -10.97 -23.33 -37.21
CA GLY A 216 -10.31 -22.06 -37.57
C GLY A 216 -10.12 -21.06 -36.42
N GLY A 217 -10.31 -21.51 -35.18
CA GLY A 217 -9.93 -20.78 -33.97
C GLY A 217 -8.77 -21.44 -33.23
N ARG A 218 -8.45 -20.90 -32.05
CA ARG A 218 -7.40 -21.38 -31.16
C ARG A 218 -7.76 -21.13 -29.70
N VAL A 219 -7.42 -22.07 -28.84
CA VAL A 219 -7.49 -21.91 -27.39
C VAL A 219 -6.14 -22.29 -26.80
N ASP A 220 -5.44 -21.33 -26.20
CA ASP A 220 -4.23 -21.58 -25.41
C ASP A 220 -4.60 -21.61 -23.94
N ILE A 221 -4.09 -22.60 -23.22
CA ILE A 221 -4.31 -22.76 -21.79
C ILE A 221 -2.98 -22.60 -21.07
N LEU A 222 -2.90 -21.61 -20.18
CA LEU A 222 -1.74 -21.29 -19.38
C LEU A 222 -2.01 -21.61 -17.91
N LEU A 223 -1.05 -22.25 -17.26
CA LEU A 223 -1.10 -22.62 -15.85
C LEU A 223 0.22 -22.31 -15.16
N GLY A 224 0.14 -21.86 -13.90
CA GLY A 224 1.33 -21.65 -13.08
C GLY A 224 1.86 -22.98 -12.54
N ARG A 225 3.18 -23.09 -12.35
CA ARG A 225 3.81 -24.24 -11.67
C ARG A 225 4.12 -23.98 -10.21
N GLN A 226 4.35 -22.72 -9.88
CA GLN A 226 4.67 -22.28 -8.54
C GLN A 226 3.99 -20.94 -8.28
N ARG A 227 3.59 -20.72 -7.03
CA ARG A 227 3.19 -19.40 -6.54
C ARG A 227 4.43 -18.53 -6.30
N ALA A 228 4.22 -17.23 -6.07
CA ALA A 228 5.30 -16.29 -5.76
C ALA A 228 6.11 -16.69 -4.49
N ASN A 229 5.50 -17.41 -3.56
CA ASN A 229 6.16 -17.94 -2.36
C ASN A 229 6.89 -19.28 -2.59
N GLY A 230 6.88 -19.82 -3.81
CA GLY A 230 7.50 -21.10 -4.18
C GLY A 230 6.61 -22.33 -4.03
N ASP A 231 5.39 -22.20 -3.51
CA ASP A 231 4.48 -23.35 -3.35
C ASP A 231 4.09 -23.94 -4.71
N PRO A 232 4.14 -25.28 -4.88
CA PRO A 232 3.82 -25.91 -6.15
C PRO A 232 2.32 -25.78 -6.47
N LEU A 233 2.04 -25.40 -7.70
CA LEU A 233 0.70 -25.36 -8.29
C LEU A 233 0.50 -26.58 -9.18
N LYS A 234 -0.64 -27.26 -9.01
CA LYS A 234 -1.01 -28.41 -9.84
C LYS A 234 -1.82 -27.94 -11.06
N PRO A 235 -1.64 -28.57 -12.24
CA PRO A 235 -2.56 -28.38 -13.36
C PRO A 235 -3.99 -28.70 -12.95
N SER A 236 -4.96 -27.99 -13.52
CA SER A 236 -6.39 -28.26 -13.33
C SER A 236 -6.74 -29.72 -13.65
N ARG A 237 -7.56 -30.34 -12.81
CA ARG A 237 -8.12 -31.67 -13.09
C ARG A 237 -8.92 -31.76 -14.40
N LEU A 238 -9.44 -30.65 -14.91
CA LEU A 238 -10.17 -30.61 -16.19
C LEU A 238 -9.27 -30.95 -17.37
N LEU A 239 -7.98 -30.60 -17.29
CA LEU A 239 -7.03 -30.83 -18.38
C LEU A 239 -6.77 -32.33 -18.60
N PHE A 240 -6.97 -33.16 -17.59
CA PHE A 240 -6.82 -34.61 -17.69
C PHE A 240 -8.06 -35.32 -18.26
N ARG A 241 -9.13 -34.58 -18.60
CA ARG A 241 -10.30 -35.14 -19.30
C ARG A 241 -9.97 -35.34 -20.78
N CYS A 242 -9.36 -36.47 -21.10
CA CYS A 242 -9.10 -36.90 -22.48
C CYS A 242 -9.41 -38.39 -22.65
N GLN A 243 -9.29 -38.91 -23.87
CA GLN A 243 -9.40 -40.35 -24.09
C GLN A 243 -8.27 -41.07 -23.34
N GLU A 244 -8.54 -42.28 -22.83
CA GLU A 244 -7.59 -43.03 -22.00
C GLU A 244 -6.22 -43.21 -22.67
N LYS A 245 -6.22 -43.43 -23.99
CA LYS A 245 -5.00 -43.56 -24.82
C LYS A 245 -4.15 -42.28 -24.89
N GLU A 246 -4.73 -41.10 -24.65
CA GLU A 246 -4.08 -39.78 -24.76
C GLU A 246 -3.54 -39.30 -23.41
N LEU A 247 -4.04 -39.86 -22.31
CA LEU A 247 -3.74 -39.42 -20.95
C LEU A 247 -2.22 -39.47 -20.64
N PRO A 248 -1.45 -40.53 -20.98
CA PRO A 248 -0.03 -40.57 -20.68
C PRO A 248 0.75 -39.43 -21.34
N ALA A 249 0.49 -39.16 -22.62
CA ALA A 249 1.15 -38.08 -23.37
C ALA A 249 0.77 -36.71 -22.80
N ARG A 250 -0.49 -36.53 -22.40
CA ARG A 250 -0.96 -35.29 -21.81
C ARG A 250 -0.35 -35.00 -20.44
N VAL A 251 -0.24 -36.02 -19.59
CA VAL A 251 0.46 -35.92 -18.30
C VAL A 251 1.92 -35.53 -18.52
N GLN A 252 2.63 -36.21 -19.43
CA GLN A 252 4.02 -35.87 -19.74
C GLN A 252 4.16 -34.42 -20.22
N HIS A 253 3.24 -33.93 -21.05
CA HIS A 253 3.25 -32.54 -21.52
C HIS A 253 3.04 -31.52 -20.39
N LEU A 254 2.02 -31.72 -19.54
CA LEU A 254 1.69 -30.77 -18.47
C LEU A 254 2.81 -30.66 -17.42
N PHE A 255 3.56 -31.75 -17.20
CA PHE A 255 4.66 -31.83 -16.24
C PHE A 255 6.06 -31.79 -16.88
N ALA A 256 6.18 -31.52 -18.19
CA ALA A 256 7.47 -31.49 -18.88
C ALA A 256 8.39 -30.41 -18.30
N GLU A 257 9.70 -30.64 -18.18
CA GLU A 257 10.60 -29.54 -17.76
C GLU A 257 10.57 -28.40 -18.79
N LEU A 258 10.44 -27.17 -18.30
CA LEU A 258 10.51 -25.98 -19.15
C LEU A 258 11.97 -25.59 -19.30
N PRO A 259 12.39 -25.05 -20.48
CA PRO A 259 13.70 -24.48 -20.62
C PRO A 259 13.88 -23.37 -19.57
N LEU A 260 15.10 -23.24 -19.04
CA LEU A 260 15.45 -22.10 -18.20
C LEU A 260 15.28 -20.83 -19.04
N ASP A 261 14.57 -19.84 -18.49
CA ASP A 261 14.49 -18.52 -19.12
C ASP A 261 15.90 -17.97 -19.36
N GLU A 262 16.08 -17.21 -20.43
CA GLU A 262 17.32 -16.45 -20.64
C GLU A 262 17.55 -15.58 -19.40
N GLN A 263 18.62 -15.85 -18.66
CA GLN A 263 18.96 -15.03 -17.51
C GLN A 263 19.14 -13.60 -18.00
N PRO A 264 18.46 -12.61 -17.37
CA PRO A 264 18.71 -11.22 -17.70
C PRO A 264 20.22 -10.97 -17.57
N PRO A 265 20.80 -10.12 -18.44
CA PRO A 265 22.23 -9.84 -18.40
C PRO A 265 22.63 -9.43 -16.98
N ALA A 266 23.83 -9.83 -16.56
CA ALA A 266 24.35 -9.51 -15.24
C ALA A 266 24.13 -8.02 -14.93
N TRP A 267 23.58 -7.74 -13.74
CA TRP A 267 23.23 -6.38 -13.33
C TRP A 267 24.43 -5.44 -13.56
N SER A 268 24.19 -4.38 -14.34
CA SER A 268 25.15 -3.30 -14.54
C SER A 268 24.70 -2.11 -13.70
N VAL A 269 25.67 -1.43 -13.08
CA VAL A 269 25.39 -0.25 -12.26
C VAL A 269 24.77 0.82 -13.17
N ALA A 270 23.47 1.11 -12.98
CA ALA A 270 22.74 2.05 -13.83
C ALA A 270 23.29 3.50 -13.74
N TRP A 271 23.98 3.83 -12.65
CA TRP A 271 24.59 5.14 -12.45
C TRP A 271 25.83 5.03 -11.52
N PRO A 272 27.03 5.43 -11.96
CA PRO A 272 28.17 5.53 -11.06
C PRO A 272 27.91 6.64 -10.04
N LEU A 273 28.08 6.37 -8.74
CA LEU A 273 27.95 7.36 -7.67
C LEU A 273 28.88 8.54 -7.94
N GLN A 274 28.29 9.69 -8.32
CA GLN A 274 29.02 10.94 -8.50
C GLN A 274 29.09 11.63 -7.14
N ILE A 275 30.30 11.71 -6.60
CA ILE A 275 30.53 12.39 -5.32
C ILE A 275 30.92 13.83 -5.64
N GLY A 276 30.23 14.81 -5.04
CA GLY A 276 30.58 16.22 -5.18
C GLY A 276 31.95 16.55 -4.55
N ASN A 277 32.37 17.81 -4.62
CA ASN A 277 33.60 18.25 -3.97
C ASN A 277 33.40 18.26 -2.46
N VAL A 278 34.11 17.38 -1.75
CA VAL A 278 33.93 17.18 -0.31
C VAL A 278 35.04 17.85 0.46
N ALA A 279 34.68 18.62 1.49
CA ALA A 279 35.64 19.28 2.35
C ALA A 279 36.53 18.25 3.07
N PRO A 280 37.85 18.53 3.23
CA PRO A 280 38.74 17.64 3.95
C PRO A 280 38.29 17.47 5.41
N VAL A 281 38.39 16.26 5.93
CA VAL A 281 38.06 15.96 7.32
C VAL A 281 39.19 16.44 8.23
N GLU A 282 38.97 17.53 8.95
CA GLU A 282 39.99 18.12 9.84
C GLU A 282 40.05 17.48 11.23
N LYS A 283 38.94 16.88 11.69
CA LYS A 283 38.82 16.31 13.04
C LYS A 283 38.07 14.98 12.98
N ILE A 284 38.59 13.97 13.70
CA ILE A 284 37.97 12.66 13.84
C ILE A 284 37.83 12.36 15.34
N GLY A 285 36.60 12.05 15.78
CA GLY A 285 36.35 11.61 17.16
C GLY A 285 36.94 10.22 17.42
N VAL A 286 37.32 9.93 18.67
CA VAL A 286 37.99 8.67 19.04
C VAL A 286 37.14 7.43 18.66
N THR A 287 35.83 7.51 18.83
CA THR A 287 34.88 6.46 18.41
C THR A 287 34.77 6.31 16.90
N SER A 288 34.99 7.38 16.14
CA SER A 288 34.95 7.38 14.67
C SER A 288 36.21 6.77 14.04
N ILE A 289 37.35 6.72 14.75
CA ILE A 289 38.57 6.04 14.28
C ILE A 289 38.31 4.53 14.11
N ALA A 290 37.60 3.90 15.05
CA ALA A 290 37.25 2.48 14.95
C ALA A 290 36.39 2.20 13.70
N ASN A 291 35.42 3.09 13.41
CA ASN A 291 34.59 2.99 12.21
C ASN A 291 35.40 3.13 10.91
N TYR A 292 36.40 4.03 10.89
CA TYR A 292 37.31 4.20 9.76
C TYR A 292 38.15 2.95 9.51
N LEU A 293 38.76 2.40 10.56
CA LEU A 293 39.59 1.20 10.47
C LEU A 293 38.80 -0.04 10.03
N ALA A 294 37.52 -0.14 10.43
CA ALA A 294 36.64 -1.23 9.99
C ALA A 294 36.25 -1.11 8.51
N CYS A 295 35.88 0.09 8.04
CA CYS A 295 35.54 0.33 6.64
C CYS A 295 35.63 1.83 6.29
N PRO A 296 36.68 2.26 5.55
CA PRO A 296 36.87 3.66 5.18
C PRO A 296 35.70 4.22 4.35
N TYR A 297 35.13 3.40 3.47
CA TYR A 297 33.98 3.78 2.65
C TYR A 297 32.73 4.04 3.49
N ARG A 298 32.38 3.13 4.40
CA ARG A 298 31.24 3.32 5.30
C ARG A 298 31.45 4.50 6.26
N PHE A 299 32.68 4.70 6.73
CA PHE A 299 33.03 5.90 7.49
C PHE A 299 32.76 7.16 6.67
N TYR A 300 33.19 7.19 5.41
CA TYR A 300 33.02 8.32 4.52
C TYR A 300 31.54 8.66 4.31
N LEU A 301 30.73 7.67 3.97
CA LEU A 301 29.27 7.86 3.81
C LEU A 301 28.64 8.41 5.10
N ARG A 302 28.94 7.81 6.25
CA ARG A 302 28.29 8.16 7.52
C ARG A 302 28.77 9.47 8.12
N HIS A 303 30.08 9.70 8.20
CA HIS A 303 30.65 10.82 8.96
C HIS A 303 30.98 12.03 8.10
N VAL A 304 31.25 11.82 6.81
CA VAL A 304 31.63 12.91 5.88
C VAL A 304 30.42 13.35 5.07
N LEU A 305 29.74 12.42 4.40
CA LEU A 305 28.51 12.74 3.65
C LEU A 305 27.27 12.84 4.55
N ARG A 306 27.36 12.46 5.83
CA ARG A 306 26.24 12.41 6.79
C ARG A 306 25.04 11.63 6.26
N MET A 307 25.31 10.59 5.48
CA MET A 307 24.31 9.64 5.02
C MET A 307 24.01 8.67 6.16
N GLU A 308 23.13 9.09 7.04
CA GLU A 308 22.59 8.26 8.11
C GLU A 308 21.22 7.73 7.71
N THR A 309 20.94 6.49 8.07
CA THR A 309 19.60 5.91 7.92
C THR A 309 18.70 6.56 8.94
N LEU A 310 17.61 7.19 8.48
CA LEU A 310 16.55 7.66 9.36
C LEU A 310 15.68 6.46 9.76
N ASP A 311 15.58 6.21 11.06
CA ASP A 311 14.62 5.24 11.59
C ASP A 311 13.31 5.97 11.89
N LEU A 312 12.41 5.97 10.91
CA LEU A 312 11.09 6.61 11.02
C LEU A 312 10.08 5.73 11.78
N GLU A 313 10.39 4.44 11.95
CA GLU A 313 9.54 3.48 12.67
C GLU A 313 9.78 3.50 14.17
N GLN A 314 10.84 4.16 14.64
CA GLN A 314 11.11 4.35 16.05
C GLN A 314 9.88 4.97 16.75
N ARG A 315 9.38 4.28 17.78
CA ARG A 315 8.25 4.73 18.63
C ARG A 315 8.66 5.03 20.07
N GLU A 316 9.82 4.53 20.48
CA GLU A 316 10.35 4.66 21.83
C GLU A 316 11.83 5.06 21.77
N LEU A 317 12.34 5.65 22.86
CA LEU A 317 13.75 5.97 22.99
C LEU A 317 14.59 4.69 22.93
N ASP A 318 15.58 4.68 22.05
CA ASP A 318 16.56 3.61 21.99
C ASP A 318 17.54 3.73 23.18
N ALA A 319 18.38 2.71 23.39
CA ALA A 319 19.34 2.70 24.50
C ALA A 319 20.26 3.93 24.51
N ARG A 320 20.59 4.47 23.32
CA ARG A 320 21.37 5.70 23.19
C ARG A 320 20.55 6.93 23.60
N GLY A 321 19.34 7.08 23.09
CA GLY A 321 18.43 8.18 23.43
C GLY A 321 18.13 8.23 24.93
N PHE A 322 17.87 7.07 25.54
CA PHE A 322 17.71 6.97 26.99
C PHE A 322 18.98 7.41 27.75
N GLY A 323 20.15 6.98 27.29
CA GLY A 323 21.43 7.40 27.87
C GLY A 323 21.64 8.90 27.82
N SER A 324 21.38 9.52 26.66
CA SER A 324 21.44 10.99 26.50
C SER A 324 20.47 11.70 27.45
N LEU A 325 19.21 11.23 27.53
CA LEU A 325 18.21 11.82 28.43
C LEU A 325 18.67 11.80 29.89
N VAL A 326 19.24 10.68 30.37
CA VAL A 326 19.80 10.59 31.72
C VAL A 326 20.96 11.58 31.91
N HIS A 327 21.83 11.72 30.91
CA HIS A 327 22.91 12.71 30.95
C HIS A 327 22.37 14.14 31.03
N ASP A 328 21.37 14.48 30.23
CA ASP A 328 20.78 15.82 30.18
C ASP A 328 20.08 16.17 31.50
N VAL A 329 19.35 15.22 32.09
CA VAL A 329 18.70 15.40 33.41
C VAL A 329 19.75 15.61 34.50
N LEU A 330 20.82 14.81 34.52
CA LEU A 330 21.88 14.95 35.52
C LEU A 330 22.68 16.25 35.36
N ASP A 331 22.91 16.69 34.11
CA ASP A 331 23.56 17.95 33.82
C ASP A 331 22.69 19.15 34.22
N ALA A 332 21.39 19.11 33.91
CA ALA A 332 20.42 20.12 34.36
C ALA A 332 20.34 20.18 35.89
N PHE A 333 20.29 19.01 36.55
CA PHE A 333 20.31 18.91 38.01
C PHE A 333 21.61 19.50 38.60
N GLY A 334 22.77 19.18 38.01
CA GLY A 334 24.06 19.71 38.44
C GLY A 334 24.21 21.22 38.26
N LYS A 335 23.54 21.80 37.26
CA LYS A 335 23.50 23.25 37.00
C LYS A 335 22.49 24.01 37.86
N ASP A 336 21.52 23.33 38.47
CA ASP A 336 20.53 23.98 39.34
C ASP A 336 21.17 24.43 40.66
N LYS A 337 21.24 25.75 40.85
CA LYS A 337 21.77 26.39 42.05
C LYS A 337 20.98 26.05 43.32
N LYS A 338 19.71 25.64 43.22
CA LYS A 338 18.90 25.16 44.36
C LYS A 338 19.29 23.74 44.76
N ALA A 339 19.51 22.85 43.80
CA ALA A 339 19.99 21.49 44.04
C ALA A 339 21.38 21.47 44.69
N SER A 340 22.30 22.33 44.26
CA SER A 340 23.66 22.42 44.85
C SER A 340 23.71 22.87 46.33
N LYS A 341 22.58 23.37 46.87
CA LYS A 341 22.46 23.85 48.26
C LYS A 341 21.68 22.88 49.17
N MET A 342 21.16 21.77 48.65
CA MET A 342 20.58 20.72 49.48
C MET A 342 21.70 20.04 50.28
N LYS A 343 21.57 20.07 51.61
CA LYS A 343 22.59 19.59 52.56
C LYS A 343 22.32 18.20 53.13
N ASP A 344 21.26 17.53 52.67
CA ASP A 344 20.99 16.12 52.95
C ASP A 344 20.32 15.48 51.72
N PRO A 345 20.56 14.18 51.46
CA PRO A 345 20.03 13.46 50.32
C PRO A 345 18.51 13.25 50.35
#